data_AF-A0A3D0IB38-F1
#
_entry.id   AF-A0A3D0IB38-F1
#
_cell.length_a   1.000
_cell.length_b   1.000
_cell.length_c   1.000
_cell.angle_alpha   90.00
_cell.angle_beta   90.00
_cell.angle_gamma   90.00
#
_symmetry.space_group_name_H-M   'P 1'
#
loop_
_entity.id
_entity.type
_entity.pdbx_description
1 polymer ?
#
loop_
_entity_poly.entity_id
_entity_poly.type
_entity_poly.pdbx_seq_one_letter_code
_entity_poly.pdbx_strand_id
1 'polypeptide(L)' 'MDTEERVAVLGASPTERAERLASLQAPDFTLPDLAGKLHSLSEQRGKKVLLIAYASW' A
#
# COMPACT_ATOMS: atom_id res chain seq x y z
N MET A 1 18.98 -11.55 7.31
CA MET A 1 20.12 -11.26 6.43
C MET A 1 20.76 -12.60 6.13
N ASP A 2 20.74 -13.04 4.88
CA ASP A 2 21.62 -14.14 4.46
C ASP A 2 22.97 -13.50 4.11
N THR A 3 23.97 -13.75 4.95
CA THR A 3 25.25 -13.03 4.91
C THR A 3 26.18 -13.56 3.81
N GLU A 4 25.82 -14.66 3.15
CA GLU A 4 26.62 -15.28 2.08
C GLU A 4 26.24 -14.74 0.69
N GLU A 5 24.98 -14.32 0.47
CA GLU A 5 24.47 -13.95 -0.87
C GLU A 5 24.41 -12.44 -1.17
N ARG A 6 24.75 -11.56 -0.21
CA ARG A 6 24.65 -10.08 -0.34
C ARG A 6 23.29 -9.56 -0.82
N VAL A 7 22.21 -10.28 -0.55
CA VAL A 7 20.85 -9.85 -0.90
C VAL A 7 20.28 -8.99 0.23
N ALA A 8 19.86 -7.77 -0.11
CA ALA A 8 19.08 -6.90 0.77
C ALA A 8 17.65 -6.78 0.22
N VAL A 9 16.67 -6.99 1.10
CA VAL A 9 15.25 -6.74 0.81
C VAL A 9 14.88 -5.41 1.46
N LEU A 10 14.43 -4.46 0.64
CA LEU A 10 13.86 -3.20 1.12
C LEU A 10 12.35 -3.33 1.17
N GLY A 11 11.79 -3.48 2.37
CA GLY A 11 10.35 -3.58 2.59
C GLY A 11 9.98 -4.58 3.68
N ALA A 12 8.67 -4.74 3.90
CA ALA A 12 8.14 -5.72 4.86
C ALA A 12 8.54 -7.14 4.49
N SER A 13 8.82 -7.97 5.50
CA SER A 13 9.12 -9.39 5.33
C SER A 13 7.93 -10.12 4.66
N PRO A 14 8.18 -11.29 4.04
CA PRO A 14 7.11 -12.10 3.45
C PRO A 14 5.99 -12.43 4.44
N THR A 15 6.33 -12.74 5.69
CA THR A 15 5.37 -13.03 6.77
C THR A 15 4.51 -11.82 7.10
N GLU A 16 5.11 -10.66 7.35
CA GLU A 16 4.37 -9.42 7.63
C GLU A 16 3.45 -9.04 6.45
N ARG A 17 3.88 -9.28 5.22
CA ARG A 17 3.08 -9.01 4.03
C ARG A 17 1.88 -9.96 3.93
N ALA A 18 2.06 -11.24 4.27
CA ALA A 18 1.00 -12.24 4.29
C ALA A 18 -0.04 -11.93 5.38
N GLU A 19 0.41 -11.59 6.59
CA GLU A 19 -0.47 -11.21 7.71
C GLU A 19 -1.32 -9.97 7.37
N ARG A 20 -0.71 -8.95 6.77
CA ARG A 20 -1.43 -7.74 6.32
C ARG A 20 -2.46 -8.03 5.23
N LEU A 21 -2.20 -8.98 4.34
CA LEU A 21 -3.18 -9.38 3.32
C LEU A 21 -4.34 -10.15 3.95
N ALA A 22 -4.05 -11.04 4.91
CA ALA A 22 -5.05 -11.84 5.61
C ALA A 22 -6.00 -11.00 6.47
N SER A 23 -5.58 -9.83 6.96
CA SER A 23 -6.44 -8.93 7.73
C SER A 23 -7.56 -8.30 6.90
N LEU A 24 -7.42 -8.28 5.56
CA LEU A 24 -8.32 -7.61 4.62
C LEU A 24 -8.54 -6.11 4.92
N GLN A 25 -7.72 -5.53 5.78
CA GLN A 25 -7.81 -4.12 6.14
C GLN A 25 -6.96 -3.32 5.16
N ALA A 26 -7.62 -2.51 4.33
CA ALA A 26 -6.92 -1.56 3.49
C ALA A 26 -6.16 -0.54 4.38
N PRO A 27 -4.85 -0.31 4.15
CA PRO A 27 -4.11 0.71 4.88
C PRO A 27 -4.66 2.10 4.51
N ASP A 28 -4.74 2.99 5.49
CA ASP A 28 -5.07 4.38 5.20
C ASP A 28 -3.85 5.07 4.57
N PHE A 29 -4.11 5.92 3.58
CA PHE A 29 -3.09 6.74 2.92
C PHE A 29 -3.72 8.05 2.49
N THR A 30 -2.88 9.07 2.28
CA THR A 30 -3.32 10.39 1.80
C THR A 30 -2.53 10.76 0.56
N LEU A 31 -3.23 11.11 -0.52
CA LEU A 31 -2.64 11.51 -1.80
C LEU A 31 -3.26 12.83 -2.26
N PRO A 32 -2.48 13.70 -2.94
CA PRO A 32 -3.05 14.87 -3.60
C PRO A 32 -3.81 14.45 -4.87
N ASP A 33 -4.92 15.14 -5.14
CA ASP A 33 -5.54 15.13 -6.47
C ASP A 33 -4.80 16.06 -7.44
N LEU A 34 -5.34 16.20 -8.66
CA LEU A 34 -4.77 17.05 -9.71
C LEU A 34 -4.75 18.55 -9.36
N ALA A 35 -5.59 18.99 -8.42
CA ALA A 35 -5.60 20.36 -7.90
C ALA A 35 -4.71 20.52 -6.65
N GLY A 36 -4.00 19.46 -6.24
CA GLY A 36 -3.16 19.45 -5.04
C GLY A 36 -3.95 19.27 -3.74
N LYS A 37 -5.27 19.08 -3.80
CA LYS A 37 -6.08 18.84 -2.60
C LYS A 37 -5.81 17.43 -2.10
N LEU A 38 -5.51 17.30 -0.82
CA LEU A 38 -5.30 16.01 -0.18
C LEU A 38 -6.62 15.27 0.01
N HIS A 39 -6.61 13.98 -0.32
CA HIS A 39 -7.69 13.04 -0.04
C HIS A 39 -7.12 11.82 0.68
N SER A 40 -7.81 11.37 1.73
CA SER A 40 -7.46 10.16 2.46
C SER A 40 -8.36 9.00 2.07
N LEU A 41 -7.83 7.77 2.07
CA LEU A 41 -8.66 6.58 1.79
C LEU A 41 -9.80 6.44 2.81
N SER A 42 -9.56 6.83 4.06
CA SER A 42 -10.55 6.85 5.13
C SER A 42 -11.80 7.68 4.84
N GLU A 43 -11.69 8.75 4.04
CA GLU A 43 -12.82 9.60 3.63
C GLU A 43 -13.80 8.88 2.69
N GLN A 44 -13.40 7.73 2.15
CA GLN A 44 -14.18 6.92 1.23
C GLN A 44 -14.89 5.74 1.90
N ARG A 45 -14.76 5.58 3.23
CA ARG A 45 -15.47 4.53 3.97
C ARG A 45 -16.99 4.65 3.79
N GLY A 46 -17.64 3.50 3.59
CA GLY A 46 -19.09 3.42 3.37
C GLY A 46 -19.56 3.83 1.96
N LYS A 47 -18.64 4.21 1.06
CA LYS A 47 -18.95 4.56 -0.34
C LYS A 47 -18.51 3.43 -1.27
N LYS A 48 -19.24 3.25 -2.39
CA LYS A 48 -18.78 2.40 -3.49
C LYS A 48 -17.71 3.17 -4.26
N VAL A 49 -16.46 2.70 -4.19
CA VAL A 49 -15.31 3.34 -4.84
C VAL A 49 -14.48 2.32 -5.60
N LEU A 50 -13.87 2.76 -6.69
CA LEU A 50 -12.90 1.98 -7.48
C LEU A 50 -11.52 2.58 -7.23
N LEU A 51 -10.61 1.80 -6.64
CA LEU A 51 -9.21 2.18 -6.45
C LEU A 51 -8.37 1.54 -7.56
N ILE A 52 -7.69 2.37 -8.37
CA ILE A 52 -6.81 1.91 -9.45
C ILE A 52 -5.37 2.30 -9.09
N ALA A 53 -4.50 1.31 -8.98
CA ALA A 53 -3.05 1.51 -8.91
C ALA A 53 -2.44 1.06 -10.25
N TYR A 54 -1.73 1.96 -10.92
CA TYR A 54 -1.13 1.71 -12.24
C TYR A 54 0.30 2.24 -12.29
N ALA A 55 1.12 1.59 -13.10
CA ALA A 55 2.43 2.06 -13.51
C ALA A 55 2.63 1.69 -14.99
N SER A 56 3.12 2.64 -15.79
CA SER A 56 3.64 2.38 -17.14
C SER A 56 5.14 2.18 -17.02
N TRP A 57 5.61 1.02 -17.49
CA TRP A 57 7.03 0.71 -17.58
C TRP A 57 7.66 1.43 -18.77
#